data_AF-A0A941CTE5-F1
#
_entry.id   AF-A0A941CTE5-F1
#
_cell.length_a   1.000
_cell.length_b   1.000
_cell.length_c   1.000
_cell.angle_alpha   90.00
_cell.angle_beta   90.00
_cell.angle_gamma   90.00
#
_symmetry.space_group_name_H-M   'P 1'
#
loop_
_entity.id
_entity.type
_entity.pdbx_description
1 polymer ?
#
loop_
_entity_poly.entity_id
_entity_poly.type
_entity_poly.pdbx_seq_one_letter_code
_entity_poly.pdbx_strand_id
1 'polypeptide(L)'
;MRKSMISIITLVLLAVILVACSDDAEESQNENDDGWSESPVFEVGEYEVIGKEERLAIDHIPFVAGENEQYVMYFWGEQEELMNGPVKIEAFHEDDEEKKKAIVDLAGTENEEKIWEATAPQIGKEQAHLPLVLSLPTEGVWRLDVYLGDEMFDHIYVKVQASEEA
;
A
#
# COMPACT_ATOMS: atom_id res chain seq x y z
N MET A 1 -41.61 66.29 13.46
CA MET A 1 -41.66 65.98 14.91
C MET A 1 -41.72 64.47 15.10
N ARG A 2 -40.98 63.97 16.10
CA ARG A 2 -40.81 62.57 16.59
C ARG A 2 -39.80 61.75 15.77
N LYS A 3 -38.54 61.57 16.19
CA LYS A 3 -37.89 61.00 17.41
C LYS A 3 -37.72 59.48 17.38
N SER A 4 -36.53 59.10 17.85
CA SER A 4 -36.00 57.78 18.21
C SER A 4 -35.59 56.89 17.04
N MET A 5 -34.30 56.64 16.85
CA MET A 5 -33.42 55.75 17.68
C MET A 5 -33.95 54.32 17.70
N ILE A 6 -33.04 53.36 17.51
CA ILE A 6 -33.28 51.91 17.36
C ILE A 6 -33.66 51.60 15.90
N SER A 7 -32.72 51.35 15.00
CA SER A 7 -32.01 50.07 14.95
C SER A 7 -30.70 50.22 14.16
N ILE A 8 -29.65 50.69 14.85
CA ILE A 8 -28.24 50.48 14.42
C ILE A 8 -27.78 49.05 14.85
N ILE A 9 -28.70 48.26 15.43
CA ILE A 9 -28.46 46.91 15.96
C ILE A 9 -28.47 45.84 14.85
N THR A 10 -28.83 46.19 13.60
CA THR A 10 -28.81 45.27 12.45
C THR A 10 -27.55 45.36 11.58
N LEU A 11 -26.53 46.16 11.97
CA LEU A 11 -25.26 46.27 11.22
C LEU A 11 -24.06 45.64 11.95
N VAL A 12 -24.25 45.09 13.16
CA VAL A 12 -23.16 44.62 14.04
C VAL A 12 -23.06 43.08 14.12
N LEU A 13 -23.91 42.32 13.42
CA LEU A 13 -23.98 40.85 13.58
C LEU A 13 -23.36 40.02 12.44
N LEU A 14 -22.60 40.57 11.50
CA LEU A 14 -21.92 39.71 10.51
C LEU A 14 -20.51 40.18 10.16
N ALA A 15 -19.79 40.68 11.16
CA ALA A 15 -18.41 41.11 11.03
C ALA A 15 -17.53 40.56 12.16
N VAL A 16 -17.71 39.29 12.56
CA VAL A 16 -16.75 38.57 13.42
C VAL A 16 -16.89 37.06 13.19
N ILE A 17 -16.06 36.47 12.32
CA ILE A 17 -15.26 35.25 12.54
C ILE A 17 -14.10 35.35 11.52
N LEU A 18 -13.02 36.07 11.81
CA LEU A 18 -11.81 35.59 12.49
C LEU A 18 -11.29 34.24 11.97
N VAL A 19 -10.17 34.33 11.25
CA VAL A 19 -9.10 33.32 11.19
C VAL A 19 -9.45 32.05 10.41
N ALA A 20 -9.34 32.13 9.08
CA ALA A 20 -8.78 31.01 8.33
C ALA A 20 -7.25 31.12 8.48
N CYS A 21 -6.75 30.53 9.57
CA CYS A 21 -5.33 30.22 9.68
C CYS A 21 -5.00 29.23 8.57
N SER A 22 -3.86 29.49 7.94
CA SER A 22 -3.12 28.61 7.05
C SER A 22 -3.17 27.15 7.50
N ASP A 23 -3.98 26.35 6.84
CA ASP A 23 -3.66 24.95 6.63
C ASP A 23 -2.71 24.93 5.44
N ASP A 24 -1.45 25.30 5.68
CA ASP A 24 -0.36 24.61 5.00
C ASP A 24 -0.50 23.17 5.46
N ALA A 25 -1.31 22.40 4.74
CA ALA A 25 -1.24 20.95 4.79
C ALA A 25 0.18 20.63 4.36
N GLU A 26 1.03 20.36 5.35
CA GLU A 26 2.33 19.76 5.13
C GLU A 26 2.08 18.37 4.53
N GLU A 27 1.88 18.32 3.20
CA GLU A 27 2.29 17.17 2.41
C GLU A 27 3.81 17.09 2.54
N SER A 28 4.27 16.44 3.61
CA SER A 28 5.61 15.89 3.65
C SER A 28 5.65 14.67 2.73
N GLN A 29 5.53 14.89 1.42
CA GLN A 29 5.89 13.86 0.44
C GLN A 29 7.36 14.08 0.11
N ASN A 30 8.18 13.18 0.64
CA ASN A 30 9.62 13.10 0.40
C ASN A 30 9.91 13.16 -1.11
N GLU A 31 10.89 13.98 -1.46
CA GLU A 31 11.42 14.14 -2.80
C GLU A 31 12.09 12.82 -3.29
N ASN A 32 11.33 12.04 -4.07
CA ASN A 32 11.81 11.26 -5.21
C ASN A 32 10.70 11.34 -6.28
N ASP A 33 10.90 12.22 -7.27
CA ASP A 33 9.91 12.71 -8.24
C ASP A 33 9.62 11.71 -9.40
N ASP A 34 9.80 10.41 -9.16
CA ASP A 34 9.51 9.33 -10.13
C ASP A 34 8.53 8.26 -9.60
N GLY A 35 8.13 8.34 -8.33
CA GLY A 35 7.22 7.40 -7.69
C GLY A 35 7.86 6.09 -7.20
N TRP A 36 9.18 5.92 -7.33
CA TRP A 36 9.91 4.71 -6.90
C TRP A 36 10.49 4.86 -5.49
N SER A 37 9.60 5.00 -4.51
CA SER A 37 9.96 4.96 -3.09
C SER A 37 9.19 3.87 -2.37
N GLU A 38 9.81 3.20 -1.41
CA GLU A 38 9.13 2.22 -0.55
C GLU A 38 7.84 2.81 0.04
N SER A 39 6.78 2.00 0.05
CA SER A 39 5.49 2.45 0.55
C SER A 39 5.55 2.73 2.05
N PRO A 40 4.66 3.60 2.58
CA PRO A 40 4.64 3.91 4.01
C PRO A 40 4.51 2.66 4.90
N VAL A 41 5.17 2.72 6.06
CA VAL A 41 5.06 1.71 7.12
C VAL A 41 3.94 2.10 8.08
N PHE A 42 3.10 1.15 8.46
CA PHE A 42 2.06 1.32 9.47
C PHE A 42 1.82 0.02 10.27
N GLU A 43 0.98 0.09 11.31
CA GLU A 43 0.70 -1.06 12.18
C GLU A 43 -0.63 -1.75 11.84
N VAL A 44 -0.63 -3.08 11.85
CA VAL A 44 -1.83 -3.93 11.80
C VAL A 44 -1.84 -4.82 13.03
N GLY A 45 -2.56 -4.38 14.06
CA GLY A 45 -2.53 -5.03 15.37
C GLY A 45 -1.17 -4.84 16.04
N GLU A 46 -0.38 -5.90 16.10
CA GLU A 46 0.97 -5.92 16.69
C GLU A 46 2.07 -6.14 15.63
N TYR A 47 1.71 -6.13 14.34
CA TYR A 47 2.62 -6.29 13.22
C TYR A 47 2.88 -4.95 12.53
N GLU A 48 4.12 -4.70 12.12
CA GLU A 48 4.47 -3.63 11.19
C GLU A 48 4.33 -4.14 9.75
N VAL A 49 3.71 -3.32 8.90
CA VAL A 49 3.48 -3.62 7.48
C VAL A 49 3.86 -2.45 6.61
N ILE A 50 4.19 -2.72 5.34
CA ILE A 50 4.45 -1.72 4.31
C ILE A 50 3.27 -1.71 3.33
N GLY A 51 2.72 -0.54 3.02
CA GLY A 51 1.73 -0.42 1.94
C GLY A 51 0.87 0.83 2.01
N LYS A 52 -0.42 0.64 1.73
CA LYS A 52 -1.46 1.67 1.73
C LYS A 52 -2.51 1.28 2.76
N GLU A 53 -2.67 2.12 3.78
CA GLU A 53 -3.68 1.94 4.83
C GLU A 53 -5.07 1.74 4.22
N GLU A 54 -5.86 0.87 4.86
CA GLU A 54 -7.22 0.51 4.43
C GLU A 54 -7.33 -0.02 2.99
N ARG A 55 -6.21 -0.49 2.40
CA ARG A 55 -6.23 -1.03 1.04
C ARG A 55 -5.38 -2.28 0.84
N LEU A 56 -4.06 -2.16 0.85
CA LEU A 56 -3.13 -3.24 0.53
C LEU A 56 -1.84 -3.06 1.31
N ALA A 57 -1.38 -4.10 1.99
CA ALA A 57 -0.09 -4.10 2.66
C ALA A 57 0.56 -5.48 2.70
N ILE A 58 1.84 -5.53 3.05
CA ILE A 58 2.60 -6.75 3.25
C ILE A 58 3.47 -6.61 4.51
N ASP A 59 3.78 -7.73 5.17
CA ASP A 59 4.70 -7.74 6.31
C ASP A 59 5.95 -6.90 6.06
N HIS A 60 6.34 -6.08 7.05
CA HIS A 60 7.58 -5.31 7.02
C HIS A 60 8.78 -6.18 7.44
N ILE A 61 9.01 -7.25 6.68
CA ILE A 61 10.20 -8.10 6.77
C ILE A 61 11.13 -7.73 5.60
N PRO A 62 12.47 -7.69 5.79
CA PRO A 62 13.38 -7.33 4.71
C PRO A 62 13.28 -8.27 3.52
N PHE A 63 13.12 -7.71 2.32
CA PHE A 63 13.36 -8.45 1.09
C PHE A 63 14.85 -8.49 0.81
N VAL A 64 15.40 -9.68 0.61
CA VAL A 64 16.79 -9.89 0.19
C VAL A 64 16.80 -10.46 -1.23
N ALA A 65 17.64 -9.90 -2.09
CA ALA A 65 17.69 -10.25 -3.50
C ALA A 65 17.97 -11.75 -3.70
N GLY A 66 17.10 -12.42 -4.45
CA GLY A 66 17.22 -13.84 -4.79
C GLY A 66 16.78 -14.81 -3.68
N GLU A 67 16.44 -14.33 -2.49
CA GLU A 67 15.98 -15.19 -1.40
C GLU A 67 14.48 -15.47 -1.49
N ASN A 68 14.09 -16.63 -0.98
CA ASN A 68 12.69 -17.01 -0.82
C ASN A 68 12.29 -16.76 0.63
N GLU A 69 11.39 -15.82 0.86
CA GLU A 69 10.90 -15.51 2.20
C GLU A 69 9.38 -15.54 2.25
N GLN A 70 8.82 -15.94 3.40
CA GLN A 70 7.40 -16.00 3.63
C GLN A 70 6.88 -14.65 4.15
N TYR A 71 5.84 -14.14 3.50
CA TYR A 71 5.15 -12.91 3.87
C TYR A 71 3.65 -13.17 4.02
N VAL A 72 2.99 -12.33 4.80
CA VAL A 72 1.54 -12.17 4.78
C VAL A 72 1.20 -10.88 4.06
N MET A 73 0.39 -10.99 3.01
CA MET A 73 -0.23 -9.86 2.34
C MET A 73 -1.62 -9.63 2.95
N TYR A 74 -1.95 -8.39 3.24
CA TYR A 74 -3.20 -7.95 3.86
C TYR A 74 -4.01 -7.11 2.88
N PHE A 75 -5.32 -7.32 2.88
CA PHE A 75 -6.26 -6.71 1.94
C PHE A 75 -7.45 -6.13 2.68
N TRP A 76 -7.80 -4.90 2.33
CA TRP A 76 -8.99 -4.20 2.80
C TRP A 76 -9.76 -3.66 1.60
N GLY A 77 -11.08 -3.80 1.65
CA GLY A 77 -11.95 -3.41 0.56
C GLY A 77 -13.34 -4.02 0.71
N GLU A 78 -14.15 -3.84 -0.32
CA GLU A 78 -15.50 -4.39 -0.37
C GLU A 78 -15.44 -5.92 -0.50
N GLN A 79 -16.38 -6.63 0.11
CA GLN A 79 -16.37 -8.09 0.12
C GLN A 79 -16.43 -8.68 -1.30
N GLU A 80 -17.17 -8.06 -2.22
CA GLU A 80 -17.26 -8.50 -3.62
C GLU A 80 -15.89 -8.45 -4.32
N GLU A 81 -15.11 -7.42 -4.04
CA GLU A 81 -13.76 -7.23 -4.57
C GLU A 81 -12.78 -8.24 -3.96
N LEU A 82 -12.79 -8.39 -2.63
CA LEU A 82 -11.91 -9.33 -1.91
C LEU A 82 -12.16 -10.80 -2.30
N MET A 83 -13.34 -11.10 -2.83
CA MET A 83 -13.74 -12.43 -3.28
C MET A 83 -13.61 -12.64 -4.80
N ASN A 84 -12.96 -11.72 -5.52
CA ASN A 84 -12.89 -11.74 -6.98
C ASN A 84 -11.90 -12.77 -7.58
N GLY A 85 -11.29 -13.61 -6.75
CA GLY A 85 -10.53 -14.78 -7.21
C GLY A 85 -9.11 -14.87 -6.65
N PRO A 86 -8.20 -15.56 -7.35
CA PRO A 86 -6.82 -15.74 -6.92
C PRO A 86 -6.05 -14.42 -6.86
N VAL A 87 -5.03 -14.35 -6.00
CA VAL A 87 -4.09 -13.23 -5.98
C VAL A 87 -3.06 -13.41 -7.09
N LYS A 88 -2.97 -12.46 -8.02
CA LYS A 88 -1.88 -12.37 -9.01
C LYS A 88 -0.95 -11.22 -8.65
N ILE A 89 0.35 -11.44 -8.79
CA ILE A 89 1.37 -10.41 -8.55
C ILE A 89 2.23 -10.25 -9.81
N GLU A 90 2.28 -9.03 -10.32
CA GLU A 90 3.18 -8.61 -11.39
C GLU A 90 4.22 -7.65 -10.81
N ALA A 91 5.50 -8.05 -10.82
CA ALA A 91 6.58 -7.26 -10.23
C ALA A 91 7.39 -6.51 -11.29
N PHE A 92 7.72 -5.24 -11.01
CA PHE A 92 8.49 -4.35 -11.88
C PHE A 92 9.63 -3.71 -11.10
N HIS A 93 10.79 -3.57 -11.72
CA HIS A 93 11.97 -2.98 -11.09
C HIS A 93 12.09 -1.49 -11.43
N GLU A 94 12.67 -0.67 -10.55
CA GLU A 94 12.85 0.76 -10.82
C GLU A 94 13.68 1.03 -12.10
N ASP A 95 14.63 0.16 -12.43
CA ASP A 95 15.47 0.29 -13.62
C ASP A 95 14.89 -0.37 -14.90
N ASP A 96 13.84 -1.19 -14.78
CA ASP A 96 13.23 -1.85 -15.94
C ASP A 96 11.71 -2.07 -15.82
N GLU A 97 11.00 -1.83 -16.93
CA GLU A 97 9.57 -2.09 -17.03
C GLU A 97 9.27 -3.57 -17.36
N GLU A 98 10.22 -4.49 -17.21
CA GLU A 98 10.00 -5.90 -17.50
C GLU A 98 9.19 -6.55 -16.39
N LYS A 99 8.00 -7.01 -16.75
CA LYS A 99 7.14 -7.76 -15.84
C LYS A 99 7.79 -9.08 -15.43
N LYS A 100 7.93 -9.29 -14.11
CA LYS A 100 8.50 -10.51 -13.52
C LYS A 100 7.53 -11.17 -12.55
N LYS A 101 7.68 -12.50 -12.41
CA LYS A 101 7.00 -13.28 -11.39
C LYS A 101 7.71 -13.09 -10.05
N ALA A 102 6.95 -12.87 -8.98
CA ALA A 102 7.48 -12.76 -7.63
C ALA A 102 7.09 -13.94 -6.73
N ILE A 103 5.94 -14.57 -6.99
CA ILE A 103 5.42 -15.68 -6.16
C ILE A 103 6.22 -16.95 -6.43
N VAL A 104 6.61 -17.65 -5.37
CA VAL A 104 7.31 -18.93 -5.42
C VAL A 104 6.37 -20.04 -4.94
N ASP A 105 6.06 -21.01 -5.81
CA ASP A 105 5.34 -22.22 -5.41
C ASP A 105 6.33 -23.29 -4.93
N LEU A 106 5.87 -24.14 -4.02
CA LEU A 106 6.63 -25.28 -3.49
C LEU A 106 8.07 -24.91 -3.06
N ALA A 107 8.23 -23.72 -2.47
CA ALA A 107 9.52 -23.19 -2.05
C ALA A 107 10.29 -24.16 -1.13
N GLY A 108 11.59 -24.30 -1.37
CA GLY A 108 12.46 -25.23 -0.63
C GLY A 108 12.32 -26.70 -1.04
N THR A 109 11.60 -27.01 -2.12
CA THR A 109 11.46 -28.37 -2.66
C THR A 109 12.14 -28.52 -4.03
N GLU A 110 12.25 -29.75 -4.53
CA GLU A 110 12.79 -30.03 -5.87
C GLU A 110 11.90 -29.50 -7.03
N ASN A 111 10.64 -29.15 -6.74
CA ASN A 111 9.68 -28.65 -7.71
C ASN A 111 9.41 -27.14 -7.54
N GLU A 112 10.32 -26.42 -6.89
CA GLU A 112 10.21 -24.98 -6.72
C GLU A 112 10.11 -24.27 -8.08
N GLU A 113 9.11 -23.40 -8.22
CA GLU A 113 8.93 -22.59 -9.43
C GLU A 113 8.33 -21.22 -9.14
N LYS A 114 8.65 -20.24 -9.98
CA LYS A 114 7.95 -18.95 -9.93
C LYS A 114 6.63 -19.03 -10.68
N ILE A 115 5.56 -18.57 -10.05
CA ILE A 115 4.19 -18.54 -10.60
C ILE A 115 3.64 -17.11 -10.67
N TRP A 116 2.56 -16.91 -11.44
CA TRP A 116 1.88 -15.60 -11.54
C TRP A 116 0.82 -15.42 -10.45
N GLU A 117 0.15 -16.51 -10.08
CA GLU A 117 -1.07 -16.48 -9.28
C GLU A 117 -0.96 -17.47 -8.13
N ALA A 118 -1.32 -17.02 -6.93
CA ALA A 118 -1.52 -17.84 -5.75
C ALA A 118 -3.01 -18.12 -5.54
N THR A 119 -3.37 -18.65 -4.37
CA THR A 119 -4.79 -18.83 -4.00
C THR A 119 -5.50 -17.50 -3.75
N ALA A 120 -6.82 -17.53 -3.62
CA ALA A 120 -7.60 -16.38 -3.18
C ALA A 120 -7.25 -15.98 -1.73
N PRO A 121 -7.42 -14.70 -1.34
CA PRO A 121 -7.26 -14.28 0.04
C PRO A 121 -8.19 -15.04 1.00
N GLN A 122 -7.70 -15.31 2.20
CA GLN A 122 -8.52 -15.82 3.29
C GLN A 122 -9.28 -14.65 3.92
N ILE A 123 -10.61 -14.70 3.88
CA ILE A 123 -11.46 -13.68 4.50
C ILE A 123 -11.40 -13.83 6.02
N GLY A 124 -10.70 -12.90 6.68
CA GLY A 124 -10.62 -12.80 8.13
C GLY A 124 -11.80 -12.01 8.72
N LYS A 125 -11.76 -11.81 10.04
CA LYS A 125 -12.78 -11.04 10.76
C LYS A 125 -12.59 -9.52 10.61
N GLU A 126 -11.35 -9.08 10.56
CA GLU A 126 -10.97 -7.66 10.51
C GLU A 126 -10.48 -7.26 9.10
N GLN A 127 -9.71 -8.15 8.48
CA GLN A 127 -9.16 -7.98 7.14
C GLN A 127 -9.00 -9.33 6.42
N ALA A 128 -8.94 -9.31 5.10
CA ALA A 128 -8.52 -10.47 4.34
C ALA A 128 -6.99 -10.55 4.31
N HIS A 129 -6.44 -11.77 4.22
CA HIS A 129 -5.00 -11.97 4.19
C HIS A 129 -4.61 -13.20 3.38
N LEU A 130 -3.38 -13.22 2.88
CA LEU A 130 -2.80 -14.35 2.18
C LEU A 130 -1.33 -14.53 2.61
N PRO A 131 -0.98 -15.63 3.28
CA PRO A 131 0.41 -16.05 3.40
C PRO A 131 0.93 -16.58 2.05
N LEU A 132 2.10 -16.13 1.62
CA LEU A 132 2.77 -16.57 0.40
C LEU A 132 4.29 -16.45 0.51
N VAL A 133 5.01 -17.16 -0.36
CA VAL A 133 6.47 -17.01 -0.50
C VAL A 133 6.77 -16.11 -1.69
N LEU A 134 7.60 -15.09 -1.47
CA LEU A 134 8.04 -14.15 -2.50
C LEU A 134 9.55 -14.21 -2.68
N SER A 135 10.00 -13.94 -3.90
CA SER A 135 11.41 -13.77 -4.26
C SER A 135 11.55 -12.75 -5.39
N LEU A 136 12.38 -11.73 -5.16
CA LEU A 136 12.72 -10.70 -6.12
C LEU A 136 14.21 -10.80 -6.48
N PRO A 137 14.59 -10.81 -7.77
CA PRO A 137 15.90 -11.28 -8.20
C PRO A 137 17.07 -10.31 -7.94
N THR A 138 16.81 -9.01 -7.79
CA THR A 138 17.84 -7.98 -7.66
C THR A 138 17.48 -6.98 -6.58
N GLU A 139 18.51 -6.36 -5.99
CA GLU A 139 18.33 -5.21 -5.10
C GLU A 139 17.71 -4.03 -5.85
N GLY A 140 17.08 -3.12 -5.11
CA GLY A 140 16.40 -1.94 -5.68
C GLY A 140 14.96 -1.80 -5.17
N VAL A 141 14.25 -0.79 -5.65
CA VAL A 141 12.81 -0.63 -5.40
C VAL A 141 12.02 -1.43 -6.41
N TRP A 142 11.05 -2.20 -5.92
CA TRP A 142 10.15 -3.00 -6.74
C TRP A 142 8.71 -2.57 -6.54
N ARG A 143 7.99 -2.36 -7.64
CA ARG A 143 6.53 -2.19 -7.64
C ARG A 143 5.89 -3.55 -7.78
N LEU A 144 4.98 -3.87 -6.86
CA LEU A 144 4.17 -5.08 -6.88
C LEU A 144 2.75 -4.69 -7.28
N ASP A 145 2.37 -4.96 -8.52
CA ASP A 145 0.98 -4.78 -8.98
C ASP A 145 0.19 -6.03 -8.60
N VAL A 146 -0.81 -5.85 -7.75
CA VAL A 146 -1.61 -6.92 -7.16
C VAL A 146 -3.00 -6.91 -7.78
N TYR A 147 -3.45 -8.08 -8.22
CA TYR A 147 -4.77 -8.30 -8.81
C TYR A 147 -5.52 -9.34 -8.01
N LEU A 148 -6.85 -9.20 -7.97
CA LEU A 148 -7.77 -10.23 -7.50
C LEU A 148 -8.56 -10.73 -8.71
N GLY A 149 -8.25 -11.96 -9.13
CA GLY A 149 -8.67 -12.47 -10.43
C GLY A 149 -8.04 -11.65 -11.57
N ASP A 150 -8.88 -11.15 -12.47
CA ASP A 150 -8.45 -10.34 -13.63
C ASP A 150 -8.43 -8.82 -13.34
N GLU A 151 -8.89 -8.40 -12.16
CA GLU A 151 -9.04 -6.98 -11.82
C GLU A 151 -7.85 -6.46 -10.99
N MET A 152 -7.30 -5.32 -11.39
CA MET A 152 -6.25 -4.64 -10.64
C MET A 152 -6.82 -4.17 -9.31
N PHE A 153 -6.25 -4.64 -8.22
CA PHE A 153 -6.65 -4.29 -6.87
C PHE A 153 -5.91 -3.04 -6.41
N ASP A 154 -4.59 -3.12 -6.27
CA ASP A 154 -3.71 -1.97 -6.06
C ASP A 154 -2.25 -2.37 -6.31
N HIS A 155 -1.32 -1.45 -6.06
CA HIS A 155 0.10 -1.69 -6.06
C HIS A 155 0.77 -1.16 -4.78
N ILE A 156 1.90 -1.75 -4.41
CA ILE A 156 2.80 -1.25 -3.36
C ILE A 156 4.24 -1.28 -3.86
N TYR A 157 5.11 -0.53 -3.19
CA TYR A 157 6.54 -0.49 -3.46
C TYR A 157 7.30 -1.06 -2.26
N VAL A 158 8.24 -1.97 -2.52
CA VAL A 158 9.09 -2.59 -1.50
C VAL A 158 10.56 -2.37 -1.83
N LYS A 159 11.41 -2.16 -0.81
CA LYS A 159 12.86 -2.10 -1.00
C LYS A 159 13.49 -3.48 -0.84
N VAL A 160 14.24 -3.91 -1.85
CA VAL A 160 15.03 -5.14 -1.83
C VAL A 160 16.49 -4.81 -1.56
N GLN A 161 17.07 -5.50 -0.59
CA GLN A 161 18.47 -5.40 -0.19
C GLN A 161 19.34 -6.35 -1.01
N ALA A 162 20.62 -6.01 -1.23
CA ALA A 162 21.58 -6.96 -1.79
C ALA A 162 21.67 -8.22 -0.93
N SER A 163 21.79 -9.38 -1.58
CA SER A 163 22.24 -10.59 -0.90
C SER A 163 23.71 -10.41 -0.49
N GLU A 164 24.03 -10.69 0.77
CA GLU A 164 25.42 -10.84 1.18
C GLU A 164 25.92 -12.17 0.61
N GLU A 165 26.58 -12.14 -0.56
CA GLU A 165 27.28 -13.32 -1.08
C GLU A 165 28.28 -13.82 -0.02
N ALA A 166 28.03 -15.01 0.53
CA ALA A 166 28.87 -15.69 1.51
C ALA A 166 30.02 -16.50 0.88
#